data_AF-A0A133Y7Q5-F1
#
_entry.id   AF-A0A133Y7Q5-F1
#
_cell.length_a   1.000
_cell.length_b   1.000
_cell.length_c   1.000
_cell.angle_alpha   90.00
_cell.angle_beta   90.00
_cell.angle_gamma   90.00
#
_symmetry.space_group_name_H-M   'P 1'
#
loop_
_entity.id
_entity.type
_entity.pdbx_description
1 polymer ?
#
loop_
_entity_poly.entity_id
_entity_poly.type
_entity_poly.pdbx_seq_one_letter_code
_entity_poly.pdbx_strand_id
1 'polypeptide(L)'
;MWRKIMAYNQTKKNEFNEATRVQMPALVHLTRLGYQYAGKLSERDSGIAFDGDTNILINVFKKQFKKLNPEHAGEELEILTSIKQ
;
A
#
# COMPACT_ATOMS: atom_id res chain seq x y z
N MET A 1 40.59 -8.57 -6.46
CA MET A 1 40.15 -7.41 -7.25
C MET A 1 38.82 -7.67 -7.95
N TRP A 2 38.72 -8.70 -8.79
CA TRP A 2 37.51 -9.10 -9.51
C TRP A 2 36.24 -9.34 -8.66
N ARG A 3 36.37 -9.94 -7.47
CA ARG A 3 35.24 -10.13 -6.54
C ARG A 3 34.59 -8.82 -6.09
N LYS A 4 35.37 -7.73 -5.91
CA LYS A 4 34.84 -6.41 -5.54
C LYS A 4 34.13 -5.74 -6.72
N ILE A 5 34.68 -5.88 -7.93
CA ILE A 5 34.07 -5.34 -9.16
C ILE A 5 32.75 -6.05 -9.48
N MET A 6 32.71 -7.38 -9.37
CA MET A 6 31.49 -8.16 -9.57
C MET A 6 30.44 -7.84 -8.51
N ALA A 7 30.82 -7.73 -7.23
CA ALA A 7 29.91 -7.32 -6.17
C ALA A 7 29.34 -5.91 -6.40
N TYR A 8 30.18 -4.95 -6.80
CA TYR A 8 29.76 -3.59 -7.13
C TYR A 8 28.76 -3.55 -8.30
N ASN A 9 29.03 -4.31 -9.36
CA ASN A 9 28.14 -4.40 -10.51
C ASN A 9 26.82 -5.10 -10.16
N GLN A 10 26.85 -6.11 -9.28
CA GLN A 10 25.65 -6.78 -8.76
C GLN A 10 24.79 -5.81 -7.92
N THR A 11 25.40 -5.01 -7.05
CA THR A 11 24.69 -3.98 -6.27
C THR A 11 24.09 -2.87 -7.14
N LYS A 12 24.85 -2.37 -8.14
CA LYS A 12 24.36 -1.38 -9.11
C LYS A 12 23.15 -1.88 -9.91
N LYS A 13 23.14 -3.15 -10.30
CA LYS A 13 22.00 -3.76 -11.01
C LYS A 13 20.76 -3.84 -10.11
N ASN A 14 20.94 -4.02 -8.80
CA ASN A 14 19.85 -4.04 -7.83
C ASN A 14 19.29 -2.64 -7.52
N GLU A 15 20.05 -1.56 -7.76
CA GLU A 15 19.61 -0.17 -7.51
C GLU A 15 18.64 0.38 -8.57
N PHE A 16 18.61 -0.15 -9.80
CA PHE A 16 17.77 0.33 -10.91
C PHE A 16 16.69 -0.71 -11.29
N ASN A 17 15.98 -1.22 -10.29
CA ASN A 17 14.89 -2.17 -10.46
C ASN A 17 13.52 -1.45 -10.59
N GLU A 18 12.44 -2.20 -10.71
CA GLU A 18 11.08 -1.63 -10.83
C GLU A 18 10.71 -0.76 -9.61
N ALA A 19 11.15 -1.15 -8.41
CA ALA A 19 10.87 -0.40 -7.19
C ALA A 19 11.43 1.03 -7.28
N THR A 20 12.66 1.20 -7.75
CA THR A 20 13.29 2.53 -7.85
C THR A 20 12.94 3.28 -9.13
N ARG A 21 12.67 2.58 -10.25
CA ARG A 21 12.35 3.21 -11.55
C ARG A 21 10.89 3.57 -11.74
N VAL A 22 9.98 2.89 -11.04
CA VAL A 22 8.52 3.01 -11.27
C VAL A 22 7.80 3.29 -9.95
N GLN A 23 7.96 2.41 -8.96
CA GLN A 23 7.15 2.45 -7.76
C GLN A 23 7.45 3.68 -6.88
N MET A 24 8.74 3.98 -6.64
CA MET A 24 9.15 5.17 -5.88
C MET A 24 8.76 6.50 -6.56
N PRO A 25 9.00 6.69 -7.88
CA PRO A 25 8.49 7.86 -8.60
C PRO A 25 6.97 8.01 -8.50
N ALA A 26 6.21 6.92 -8.68
CA ALA A 26 4.75 6.94 -8.57
C ALA A 26 4.30 7.36 -7.16
N LEU A 27 4.94 6.80 -6.12
CA LEU A 27 4.65 7.15 -4.73
C LEU A 27 4.88 8.64 -4.47
N VAL A 28 6.03 9.18 -4.89
CA VAL A 28 6.34 10.62 -4.74
C VAL A 28 5.35 11.49 -5.52
N HIS A 29 4.93 11.05 -6.71
CA HIS A 29 3.96 11.80 -7.49
C HIS A 29 2.60 11.86 -6.80
N LEU A 30 2.10 10.73 -6.30
CA LEU A 30 0.83 10.65 -5.57
C LEU A 30 0.86 11.48 -4.29
N THR A 31 1.95 11.47 -3.51
CA THR A 31 2.03 12.29 -2.29
C THR A 31 2.03 13.79 -2.61
N ARG A 32 2.62 14.21 -3.72
CA ARG A 32 2.54 15.61 -4.21
C ARG A 32 1.13 16.02 -4.64
N LEU A 33 0.30 15.07 -5.09
CA LEU A 33 -1.12 15.29 -5.39
C LEU A 33 -2.01 15.28 -4.12
N GLY A 34 -1.43 15.07 -2.94
CA GLY A 34 -2.16 15.08 -1.67
C GLY A 34 -2.62 13.70 -1.19
N TYR A 35 -2.23 12.62 -1.87
CA TYR A 35 -2.48 11.27 -1.35
C TYR A 35 -1.60 10.96 -0.14
N GLN A 36 -2.19 10.32 0.85
CA GLN A 36 -1.48 9.91 2.05
C GLN A 36 -0.83 8.54 1.86
N TYR A 37 0.47 8.44 2.16
CA TYR A 37 1.17 7.18 2.17
C TYR A 37 0.88 6.42 3.48
N ALA A 38 0.36 5.20 3.38
CA ALA A 38 -0.03 4.37 4.53
C ALA A 38 1.17 3.69 5.22
N GLY A 39 2.39 3.86 4.72
CA GLY A 39 3.57 3.17 5.26
C GLY A 39 3.79 1.79 4.65
N LYS A 40 4.77 1.07 5.20
CA LYS A 40 5.07 -0.32 4.81
C LYS A 40 4.23 -1.26 5.66
N LEU A 41 3.29 -1.94 5.04
CA LEU A 41 2.51 -3.00 5.66
C LEU A 41 3.19 -4.35 5.44
N SER A 42 3.07 -5.22 6.42
CA SER A 42 3.55 -6.60 6.39
C SER A 42 2.37 -7.57 6.46
N GLU A 43 2.58 -8.84 6.12
CA GLU A 43 1.54 -9.88 6.23
C GLU A 43 0.96 -9.98 7.65
N ARG A 44 1.74 -9.63 8.68
CA ARG A 44 1.29 -9.62 10.08
C ARG A 44 0.24 -8.55 10.36
N ASP A 45 0.16 -7.53 9.49
CA ASP A 45 -0.82 -6.46 9.57
C ASP A 45 -2.14 -6.83 8.86
N SER A 46 -2.18 -8.00 8.19
CA SER A 46 -3.37 -8.55 7.54
C SER A 46 -4.44 -8.93 8.58
N GLY A 47 -5.68 -8.54 8.32
CA GLY A 47 -6.82 -8.68 9.23
C GLY A 47 -6.83 -7.67 10.39
N ILE A 48 -5.74 -6.91 10.60
CA ILE A 48 -5.63 -5.91 11.68
C ILE A 48 -5.69 -4.49 11.09
N ALA A 49 -4.74 -4.16 10.20
CA ALA A 49 -4.63 -2.84 9.57
C ALA A 49 -5.29 -2.80 8.20
N PHE A 50 -5.21 -3.91 7.46
CA PHE A 50 -5.78 -4.06 6.12
C PHE A 50 -6.39 -5.46 5.96
N ASP A 51 -7.35 -5.58 5.05
CA ASP A 51 -7.93 -6.87 4.68
C ASP A 51 -7.01 -7.57 3.68
N GLY A 52 -6.56 -8.79 4.02
CA GLY A 52 -5.57 -9.52 3.24
C GLY A 52 -6.04 -9.94 1.84
N ASP A 53 -7.34 -10.14 1.66
CA ASP A 53 -7.91 -10.62 0.39
C ASP A 53 -8.09 -9.46 -0.60
N THR A 54 -8.57 -8.31 -0.09
CA THR A 54 -8.93 -7.14 -0.92
C THR A 54 -7.89 -6.02 -0.92
N ASN A 55 -6.88 -6.10 -0.05
CA ASN A 55 -5.87 -5.06 0.18
C ASN A 55 -6.45 -3.70 0.65
N ILE A 56 -7.64 -3.71 1.27
CA ILE A 56 -8.32 -2.50 1.76
C ILE A 56 -7.90 -2.18 3.19
N LEU A 57 -7.49 -0.93 3.45
CA LEU A 57 -7.22 -0.44 4.81
C LEU A 57 -8.51 -0.35 5.63
N ILE A 58 -8.71 -1.28 6.57
CA ILE A 58 -9.99 -1.47 7.27
C ILE A 58 -10.43 -0.20 8.00
N ASN A 59 -9.56 0.38 8.82
CA ASN A 59 -9.90 1.55 9.64
C ASN A 59 -10.12 2.80 8.79
N VAL A 60 -9.35 2.96 7.71
CA VAL A 60 -9.52 4.09 6.78
C VAL A 60 -10.84 3.94 6.05
N PHE A 61 -11.15 2.74 5.54
CA PHE A 61 -12.41 2.45 4.87
C PHE A 61 -13.60 2.79 5.76
N LYS A 62 -13.66 2.23 6.98
CA LYS A 62 -14.78 2.49 7.91
C LYS A 62 -14.97 3.98 8.20
N LYS A 63 -13.86 4.70 8.45
CA LYS A 63 -13.90 6.13 8.73
C LYS A 63 -14.43 6.93 7.53
N GLN A 64 -13.94 6.63 6.33
CA GLN A 64 -14.35 7.35 5.12
C GLN A 64 -15.75 6.98 4.68
N PHE A 65 -16.16 5.73 4.88
CA PHE A 65 -17.52 5.26 4.62
C PHE A 65 -18.55 6.07 5.42
N LYS A 66 -18.36 6.20 6.74
CA LYS A 66 -19.25 7.02 7.60
C LYS A 66 -19.25 8.49 7.23
N LYS A 67 -18.09 9.01 6.83
CA LYS A 67 -17.95 10.42 6.43
C LYS A 67 -18.71 10.70 5.12
N LEU A 68 -18.63 9.79 4.16
CA LEU A 68 -19.24 9.96 2.84
C LEU A 68 -20.72 9.55 2.82
N ASN A 69 -21.12 8.62 3.68
CA ASN A 69 -22.47 8.07 3.76
C ASN A 69 -23.03 8.18 5.19
N PRO A 70 -23.36 9.38 5.69
CA PRO A 70 -23.80 9.56 7.08
C PRO A 70 -25.06 8.76 7.44
N GLU A 71 -26.02 8.66 6.51
CA GLU A 71 -27.28 7.92 6.70
C GLU A 71 -27.11 6.40 6.75
N HIS A 72 -25.97 5.90 6.24
CA HIS A 72 -25.64 4.47 6.23
C HIS A 72 -24.57 4.13 7.28
N ALA A 73 -24.34 5.01 8.26
CA ALA A 73 -23.40 4.74 9.33
C ALA A 73 -23.83 3.49 10.11
N GLY A 74 -22.97 2.46 10.12
CA GLY A 74 -23.26 1.14 10.68
C GLY A 74 -23.18 0.01 9.65
N GLU A 75 -23.36 0.32 8.37
CA GLU A 75 -23.32 -0.66 7.27
C GLU A 75 -21.89 -0.95 6.77
N GLU A 76 -20.88 -0.23 7.29
CA GLU A 76 -19.51 -0.28 6.75
C GLU A 76 -18.89 -1.70 6.74
N LEU A 77 -19.23 -2.53 7.73
CA LEU A 77 -18.69 -3.88 7.84
C LEU A 77 -19.33 -4.85 6.85
N GLU A 78 -20.64 -4.72 6.66
CA GLU A 78 -21.39 -5.53 5.70
C GLU A 78 -20.92 -5.24 4.28
N ILE A 79 -20.78 -3.95 3.92
CA ILE A 79 -20.25 -3.55 2.62
C ILE A 79 -18.80 -3.97 2.44
N LEU A 80 -17.95 -3.84 3.47
CA LEU A 80 -16.57 -4.30 3.36
C LEU A 80 -16.50 -5.83 3.07
N THR A 81 -17.42 -6.59 3.65
CA THR A 81 -17.50 -8.04 3.46
C THR A 81 -18.03 -8.41 2.08
N SER A 82 -19.00 -7.67 1.54
CA SER A 82 -19.57 -7.91 0.22
C SER A 82 -18.63 -7.61 -0.95
N ILE A 83 -17.54 -6.87 -0.72
CA ILE A 83 -16.49 -6.62 -1.74
C ILE A 83 -15.68 -7.89 -2.03
N LYS A 84 -15.61 -8.84 -1.10
CA LYS A 84 -14.93 -10.12 -1.31
C LYS A 84 -15.71 -10.93 -2.36
N GLN A 85 -15.13 -11.10 -3.55
CA GLN A 85 -15.68 -11.92 -4.64
C GLN A 85 -15.45 -13.40 -4.40
#